data_AF-A0A976DRS8-F1
#
_entry.id   AF-A0A976DRS8-F1
#
_cell.length_a   1.000
_cell.length_b   1.000
_cell.length_c   1.000
_cell.angle_alpha   90.00
_cell.angle_beta   90.00
_cell.angle_gamma   90.00
#
_symmetry.space_group_name_H-M   'P 1'
#
loop_
_entity.id
_entity.type
_entity.pdbx_description
1 polymer ?
#
loop_
_entity_poly.entity_id
_entity_poly.type
_entity_poly.pdbx_seq_one_letter_code
_entity_poly.pdbx_strand_id
1 'polypeptide(L)' 'KVILGIGPKLEALCHKLGFYHFDQIAGWSAAEIAWVDDNLEGFKGRVTRDRWVVQAKVLAAGGSVAEAEKAAKA' A
#
# COMPACT_ATOMS: atom_id res chain seq x y z
N LYS A 1 8.50 3.14 9.32
CA LYS A 1 7.74 2.26 8.38
C LYS A 1 6.29 2.66 8.50
N VAL A 2 5.63 3.06 7.41
CA VAL A 2 4.34 3.76 7.51
C VAL A 2 3.16 2.87 7.10
N ILE A 3 3.27 2.15 5.96
CA ILE A 3 2.33 1.06 5.61
C ILE A 3 2.93 -0.28 6.05
N LEU A 4 2.17 -1.06 6.82
CA LEU A 4 2.53 -2.42 7.18
C LEU A 4 2.60 -3.32 5.95
N GLY A 5 3.64 -4.14 5.89
CA GLY A 5 3.88 -5.04 4.77
C GLY A 5 4.80 -4.47 3.69
N ILE A 6 5.00 -3.14 3.65
CA ILE A 6 5.99 -2.49 2.79
C ILE A 6 7.33 -2.44 3.53
N GLY A 7 8.25 -3.35 3.16
CA GLY A 7 9.65 -3.30 3.56
C GLY A 7 10.53 -2.55 2.54
N PRO A 8 11.82 -2.29 2.84
CA PRO A 8 12.70 -1.47 2.00
C PRO A 8 12.75 -1.90 0.52
N LYS A 9 12.71 -3.20 0.25
CA LYS A 9 12.70 -3.73 -1.13
C LYS A 9 11.39 -3.44 -1.87
N LEU A 10 10.26 -3.57 -1.17
CA LEU A 10 8.93 -3.27 -1.72
C LEU A 10 8.73 -1.77 -1.93
N GLU A 11 9.22 -0.95 -1.01
CA GLU A 11 9.25 0.51 -1.13
C GLU A 11 10.05 0.94 -2.36
N ALA A 12 11.25 0.37 -2.56
CA ALA A 12 12.05 0.63 -3.75
C ALA A 12 11.34 0.21 -5.05
N LEU A 13 10.56 -0.88 -5.04
CA LEU A 13 9.74 -1.27 -6.19
C LEU A 13 8.60 -0.28 -6.43
N CYS A 14 7.88 0.15 -5.39
CA CYS A 14 6.83 1.16 -5.51
C CYS A 14 7.37 2.47 -6.09
N HIS A 15 8.54 2.91 -5.62
CA HIS A 15 9.23 4.10 -6.14
C HIS A 15 9.63 3.92 -7.62
N LYS A 16 10.13 2.75 -8.02
CA LYS A 16 10.42 2.46 -9.43
C LYS A 16 9.17 2.48 -10.32
N LEU A 17 8.02 2.10 -9.77
CA LEU A 17 6.72 2.16 -10.44
C LEU A 17 6.10 3.57 -10.42
N GLY A 18 6.72 4.55 -9.74
CA GLY A 18 6.27 5.95 -9.72
C GLY A 18 5.36 6.33 -8.54
N PHE A 19 5.21 5.47 -7.54
CA PHE A 19 4.40 5.73 -6.35
C PHE A 19 5.27 6.19 -5.18
N TYR A 20 5.02 7.39 -4.66
CA TYR A 20 5.81 8.02 -3.60
C TYR A 20 4.97 8.55 -2.43
N HIS A 21 3.66 8.67 -2.62
CA HIS A 21 2.76 9.30 -1.67
C HIS A 21 1.58 8.39 -1.32
N PHE A 22 1.05 8.52 -0.11
CA PHE A 22 -0.04 7.67 0.37
C PHE A 22 -1.36 7.92 -0.35
N ASP A 23 -1.63 9.15 -0.78
CA ASP A 23 -2.81 9.52 -1.54
C ASP A 23 -2.89 8.79 -2.89
N GLN A 24 -1.76 8.57 -3.56
CA GLN A 24 -1.68 7.75 -4.78
C GLN A 24 -2.18 6.32 -4.52
N ILE A 25 -1.70 5.70 -3.44
CA ILE A 25 -2.09 4.34 -3.06
C ILE A 25 -3.54 4.31 -2.56
N ALA A 26 -3.97 5.33 -1.83
CA ALA A 26 -5.34 5.45 -1.31
C ALA A 26 -6.38 5.59 -2.43
N GLY A 27 -5.96 6.13 -3.58
CA GLY A 27 -6.79 6.33 -4.77
C GLY A 27 -6.90 5.12 -5.69
N TRP A 28 -6.13 4.05 -5.48
CA TRP A 28 -6.17 2.89 -6.38
C TRP A 28 -7.56 2.24 -6.44
N SER A 29 -8.04 2.09 -7.67
CA SER A 29 -9.17 1.26 -8.05
C SER A 29 -8.83 -0.23 -7.95
N ALA A 30 -9.85 -1.09 -8.02
CA ALA A 30 -9.64 -2.54 -8.03
C ALA A 30 -8.74 -3.01 -9.19
N ALA A 31 -8.82 -2.34 -10.35
CA ALA A 31 -7.99 -2.65 -11.51
C ALA A 31 -6.51 -2.25 -11.26
N GLU A 32 -6.27 -1.09 -10.66
CA GLU A 32 -4.92 -0.65 -10.31
C GLU A 32 -4.31 -1.52 -9.21
N ILE A 33 -5.10 -1.92 -8.20
CA ILE A 33 -4.66 -2.88 -7.19
C ILE A 33 -4.20 -4.18 -7.85
N ALA A 34 -5.02 -4.75 -8.73
CA ALA A 34 -4.67 -5.99 -9.44
C ALA A 34 -3.41 -5.82 -10.29
N TRP A 35 -3.30 -4.71 -11.02
CA TRP A 35 -2.11 -4.41 -11.81
C TRP A 35 -0.87 -4.30 -10.94
N VAL A 36 -0.90 -3.54 -9.85
CA VAL A 36 0.26 -3.40 -8.96
C VAL A 36 0.59 -4.76 -8.32
N ASP A 37 -0.40 -5.52 -7.88
CA ASP A 37 -0.19 -6.86 -7.33
C ASP A 37 0.53 -7.79 -8.31
N ASP A 38 0.28 -7.69 -9.61
CA ASP A 38 0.97 -8.49 -10.62
C ASP A 38 2.36 -7.97 -10.99
N ASN A 39 2.59 -6.66 -10.84
CA ASN A 39 3.82 -5.97 -11.23
C ASN A 39 4.83 -5.81 -10.07
N LEU A 40 4.45 -6.17 -8.84
CA LEU A 40 5.38 -6.29 -7.72
C LEU A 40 6.18 -7.60 -7.80
N GLU A 41 7.24 -7.61 -8.61
CA GLU A 41 8.11 -8.77 -8.83
C GLU A 41 8.61 -9.41 -7.51
N GLY A 42 8.30 -10.69 -7.31
CA GLY A 42 8.64 -11.45 -6.11
C GLY A 42 7.77 -11.14 -4.89
N PHE A 43 6.74 -10.29 -5.04
CA PHE A 43 5.83 -9.84 -3.98
C PHE A 43 4.38 -9.77 -4.47
N LYS A 44 3.98 -10.73 -5.32
CA LYS A 44 2.65 -10.73 -5.91
C LYS A 44 1.55 -10.88 -4.86
N GLY A 45 0.43 -10.18 -5.06
CA GLY A 45 -0.75 -10.24 -4.18
C GLY A 45 -0.62 -9.52 -2.83
N ARG A 46 0.48 -8.80 -2.61
CA ARG A 46 0.77 -8.13 -1.32
C ARG A 46 -0.09 -6.91 -1.08
N VAL A 47 -0.46 -6.15 -2.11
CA VAL A 47 -1.33 -4.97 -2.00
C VAL A 47 -2.68 -5.37 -1.43
N THR A 48 -3.28 -6.43 -1.98
CA THR A 48 -4.57 -6.95 -1.51
C THR A 48 -4.45 -7.62 -0.14
N ARG A 49 -3.50 -8.54 0.03
CA ARG A 49 -3.35 -9.32 1.27
C ARG A 49 -3.03 -8.45 2.48
N ASP A 50 -2.14 -7.48 2.32
CA ASP A 50 -1.74 -6.57 3.39
C ASP A 50 -2.65 -5.31 3.40
N ARG A 51 -3.68 -5.24 2.55
CA ARG A 51 -4.70 -4.18 2.48
C ARG A 51 -4.13 -2.77 2.42
N TRP A 52 -3.17 -2.54 1.53
CA TRP A 52 -2.43 -1.28 1.46
C TRP A 52 -3.32 -0.06 1.22
N VAL A 53 -4.35 -0.18 0.36
CA VAL A 53 -5.29 0.93 0.09
C VAL A 53 -6.04 1.37 1.34
N VAL A 54 -6.42 0.42 2.21
CA VAL A 54 -7.09 0.74 3.49
C VAL A 54 -6.16 1.52 4.41
N GLN A 55 -4.92 1.04 4.56
CA GLN A 55 -3.91 1.72 5.38
C GLN A 55 -3.58 3.10 4.84
N ALA A 56 -3.36 3.20 3.52
CA ALA A 56 -3.01 4.44 2.84
C ALA A 56 -4.10 5.51 2.99
N LYS A 57 -5.39 5.13 2.97
CA LYS A 57 -6.49 6.07 3.23
C LYS A 57 -6.42 6.70 4.63
N VAL A 58 -6.09 5.92 5.65
CA VAL A 58 -5.93 6.44 7.03
C VAL A 58 -4.75 7.40 7.09
N LEU A 59 -3.61 7.02 6.52
CA LEU A 59 -2.38 7.80 6.55
C LEU A 59 -2.49 9.10 5.73
N ALA A 60 -3.13 9.05 4.56
CA ALA A 60 -3.38 10.22 3.72
C ALA A 60 -4.31 11.23 4.41
N ALA A 61 -5.20 10.77 5.29
CA ALA A 61 -6.05 11.61 6.12
C ALA A 61 -5.35 12.15 7.39
N GLY A 62 -4.04 11.93 7.55
CA GLY A 62 -3.27 12.35 8.73
C GLY A 62 -3.42 11.42 9.94
N GLY A 63 -4.04 10.25 9.77
CA GLY A 63 -4.13 9.24 10.81
C GLY A 63 -2.78 8.62 11.14
N SER A 64 -2.68 8.02 12.32
CA SER A 64 -1.47 7.35 12.80
C SER A 64 -1.27 5.98 12.15
N VAL A 65 -0.03 5.48 12.22
CA VAL A 65 0.29 4.11 11.80
C VAL A 65 -0.56 3.10 12.55
N ALA A 66 -0.75 3.27 13.87
CA ALA A 66 -1.55 2.35 14.69
C ALA A 66 -3.01 2.27 14.23
N GLU A 67 -3.61 3.38 13.82
CA GLU A 67 -4.96 3.42 13.26
C GLU A 67 -5.01 2.72 11.90
N ALA A 68 -4.01 2.92 11.04
CA ALA A 68 -3.90 2.24 9.78
C ALA A 68 -3.77 0.71 9.97
N GLU A 69 -2.96 0.26 10.93
CA GLU A 69 -2.86 -1.17 11.24
C GLU A 69 -4.19 -1.75 11.72
N LYS A 70 -4.89 -1.03 12.60
CA LYS A 70 -6.19 -1.44 13.11
C LYS A 70 -7.21 -1.56 11.98
N ALA A 71 -7.23 -0.60 11.06
CA ALA A 71 -8.12 -0.62 9.89
C ALA A 71 -7.83 -1.78 8.95
N ALA A 72 -6.56 -2.18 8.77
CA ALA A 72 -6.20 -3.32 7.93
C ALA A 72 -6.59 -4.68 8.57
N LYS A 73 -6.60 -4.77 9.91
CA LYS A 73 -6.93 -5.99 10.65
C LYS A 73 -8.44 -6.20 10.86
N ALA A 74 -9.27 -5.19 10.57
CA ALA A 74 -10.72 -5.19 10.75
C ALA A 74 -11.45 -5.76 9.53
#